data_AF-K1UM13-F1
#
_entry.id   AF-K1UM13-F1
#
_cell.length_a   1.000
_cell.length_b   1.000
_cell.length_c   1.000
_cell.angle_alpha   90.00
_cell.angle_beta   90.00
_cell.angle_gamma   90.00
#
_symmetry.space_group_name_H-M   'P 1'
#
loop_
_entity.id
_entity.type
_entity.pdbx_description
1 polymer ?
#
loop_
_entity_poly.entity_id
_entity_poly.type
_entity_poly.pdbx_seq_one_letter_code
_entity_poly.pdbx_strand_id
1 'polypeptide(L)'
;MRTGLTKQEKTTDIWFDEKDPLIHIRTHNTDLKKRLAAYAGQHPDQCRQTDADPETGCMEFDIAKGRFSFRLTAPIQRGAAQDGKRSGEKVRRS
;
A
#
# COMPACT_ATOMS: atom_id res chain seq x y z
N MET A 1 25.15 -0.55 13.53
CA MET A 1 24.31 0.60 13.93
C MET A 1 22.88 0.09 14.08
N ARG A 2 22.33 0.12 15.30
CA ARG A 2 20.93 -0.25 15.55
C ARG A 2 20.08 0.99 15.27
N THR A 3 19.47 1.08 14.09
CA THR A 3 18.35 2.02 13.89
C THR A 3 17.16 1.47 14.64
N GLY A 4 17.11 1.77 15.94
CA GLY A 4 15.97 1.47 16.79
C GLY A 4 14.83 2.38 16.38
N LEU A 5 14.14 2.03 15.30
CA LEU A 5 12.82 2.58 15.02
C LEU A 5 11.96 2.32 16.26
N THR A 6 11.51 3.38 16.89
CA THR A 6 10.56 3.31 18.01
C THR A 6 9.28 2.63 17.51
N LYS A 7 8.55 1.94 18.39
CA LYS A 7 7.33 1.19 18.01
C LYS A 7 6.30 2.05 17.25
N GLN A 8 6.29 3.37 17.44
CA GLN A 8 5.38 4.31 16.75
C GLN A 8 5.70 4.47 15.26
N GLU A 9 6.96 4.35 14.84
CA GLU A 9 7.37 4.50 13.43
C GLU A 9 6.93 3.32 12.53
N LYS A 10 6.28 2.30 13.10
CA LYS A 10 5.90 1.07 12.38
C LYS A 10 4.40 0.88 12.20
N THR A 11 3.57 1.69 12.85
CA THR A 11 2.12 1.58 12.70
C THR A 11 1.66 2.38 11.49
N THR A 12 0.86 1.73 10.66
CA THR A 12 0.13 2.36 9.56
C THR A 12 -1.34 2.10 9.82
N ASP A 13 -2.08 3.17 10.02
CA ASP A 13 -3.49 3.14 10.32
C ASP A 13 -4.25 3.42 9.02
N ILE A 14 -5.19 2.53 8.69
CA ILE A 14 -6.01 2.62 7.49
C ILE A 14 -7.46 2.45 7.92
N TRP A 15 -8.28 3.47 7.73
CA TRP A 15 -9.69 3.44 8.09
C TRP A 15 -10.55 4.03 6.98
N PHE A 16 -11.80 3.56 6.91
CA PHE A 16 -12.79 4.01 5.94
C PHE A 16 -14.18 3.79 6.53
N ASP A 17 -15.06 4.75 6.31
CA ASP A 17 -16.45 4.69 6.79
C ASP A 17 -17.38 4.21 5.70
N GLU A 18 -18.54 3.66 6.03
CA GLU A 18 -19.52 3.22 5.01
C GLU A 18 -20.03 4.39 4.16
N LYS A 19 -20.18 5.57 4.78
CA LYS A 19 -20.77 6.77 4.16
C LYS A 19 -19.80 7.51 3.23
N ASP A 20 -18.53 7.55 3.60
CA ASP A 20 -17.53 8.31 2.84
C ASP A 20 -16.94 7.43 1.72
N PRO A 21 -16.87 7.89 0.47
CA PRO A 21 -16.18 7.15 -0.60
C PRO A 21 -14.65 7.09 -0.46
N LEU A 22 -14.06 7.71 0.56
CA LEU A 22 -12.62 7.80 0.79
C LEU A 22 -12.12 6.78 1.82
N ILE A 23 -10.83 6.48 1.71
CA ILE A 23 -10.02 5.74 2.67
C ILE A 23 -8.99 6.72 3.20
N HIS A 24 -8.92 6.81 4.52
CA HIS A 24 -7.91 7.57 5.22
C HIS A 24 -6.73 6.66 5.54
N ILE A 25 -5.53 7.12 5.18
CA ILE A 25 -4.29 6.42 5.42
C ILE A 25 -3.37 7.33 6.20
N ARG A 26 -3.01 6.90 7.40
CA ARG A 26 -1.99 7.54 8.22
C ARG A 26 -0.79 6.63 8.35
N THR A 27 0.38 7.12 7.95
CA THR A 27 1.58 6.27 7.92
C THR A 27 2.87 7.02 8.23
N HIS A 28 3.75 6.34 8.95
CA HIS A 28 5.15 6.74 9.15
C HIS A 28 6.10 6.03 8.17
N ASN A 29 5.61 5.03 7.42
CA ASN A 29 6.42 4.23 6.51
C ASN A 29 6.91 5.09 5.32
N THR A 30 8.22 5.32 5.27
CA THR A 30 8.86 6.18 4.24
C THR A 30 8.56 5.74 2.81
N ASP A 31 8.55 4.44 2.52
CA ASP A 31 8.31 3.94 1.17
C ASP A 31 6.85 4.05 0.77
N LEU A 32 5.92 3.82 1.71
CA LEU A 32 4.50 4.03 1.48
C LEU A 32 4.19 5.51 1.27
N LYS A 33 4.75 6.41 2.10
CA LYS A 33 4.62 7.87 1.95
C LYS A 33 5.04 8.34 0.57
N LYS A 34 6.22 7.91 0.10
CA LYS A 34 6.72 8.28 -1.23
C LYS A 34 5.80 7.81 -2.35
N ARG A 35 5.30 6.58 -2.27
CA ARG A 35 4.37 6.03 -3.27
C ARG A 35 3.03 6.77 -3.26
N LEU A 36 2.48 7.08 -2.08
CA LEU A 36 1.23 7.82 -1.94
C LEU A 36 1.36 9.27 -2.43
N ALA A 37 2.44 9.97 -2.08
CA ALA A 37 2.72 11.31 -2.56
C ALA A 37 2.90 11.37 -4.08
N ALA A 38 3.64 10.42 -4.66
CA ALA A 38 3.79 10.32 -6.11
C ALA A 38 2.45 10.00 -6.80
N TYR A 39 1.60 9.17 -6.20
CA TYR A 39 0.27 8.84 -6.72
C TYR A 39 -0.67 10.05 -6.64
N ALA A 40 -0.68 10.78 -5.52
CA ALA A 40 -1.45 12.01 -5.34
C ALA A 40 -1.05 13.10 -6.35
N GLY A 41 0.25 13.23 -6.64
CA GLY A 41 0.73 14.17 -7.66
C GLY A 41 0.29 13.80 -9.08
N GLN A 42 0.12 12.51 -9.38
CA GLN A 42 -0.35 12.03 -10.69
C GLN A 42 -1.88 12.04 -10.83
N HIS A 43 -2.60 11.81 -9.73
CA HIS A 43 -4.05 11.65 -9.69
C HIS A 43 -4.66 12.45 -8.52
N PRO A 44 -4.65 13.79 -8.58
CA PRO A 44 -5.12 14.65 -7.50
C PRO A 44 -6.64 14.54 -7.25
N ASP A 45 -7.40 14.02 -8.22
CA ASP A 45 -8.84 13.72 -8.11
C ASP A 45 -9.12 12.46 -7.27
N GLN A 46 -8.14 11.56 -7.18
CA GLN A 46 -8.28 10.25 -6.55
C GLN A 46 -7.53 10.09 -5.24
N CYS A 47 -6.42 10.82 -5.08
CA CYS A 47 -5.60 10.78 -3.89
C CYS A 47 -5.10 12.18 -3.55
N ARG A 48 -5.25 12.57 -2.29
CA ARG A 48 -4.78 13.86 -1.80
C ARG A 48 -4.10 13.68 -0.45
N GLN A 49 -2.95 14.34 -0.30
CA GLN A 49 -2.34 14.49 1.00
C GLN A 49 -3.16 15.50 1.82
N THR A 50 -3.66 15.08 2.98
CA THR A 50 -4.47 15.92 3.86
C THR A 50 -3.65 16.59 4.93
N ASP A 51 -2.66 15.88 5.46
CA ASP A 51 -1.78 16.40 6.51
C ASP A 51 -0.36 15.82 6.38
N ALA A 52 0.61 16.56 6.90
CA ALA A 52 1.96 16.08 7.15
C ALA A 52 2.47 16.73 8.42
N ASP A 53 2.67 15.90 9.44
CA ASP A 53 3.24 16.31 10.71
C ASP A 53 4.78 16.31 10.58
N PRO A 54 5.43 17.49 10.59
CA PRO A 54 6.88 17.59 10.46
C PRO A 54 7.64 17.16 11.73
N GLU A 55 6.99 17.12 12.91
CA GLU A 55 7.62 16.73 14.16
C GLU A 55 7.66 15.21 14.33
N THR A 56 6.57 14.52 13.96
CA THR A 56 6.49 13.05 14.05
C THR A 56 6.88 12.34 12.75
N GLY A 57 6.93 13.07 11.63
CA GLY A 57 7.16 12.51 10.31
C GLY A 57 6.00 11.66 9.81
N CYS A 58 4.81 11.81 10.40
CA CYS A 58 3.58 11.19 9.96
C CYS A 58 3.02 11.91 8.74
N MET A 59 2.46 11.17 7.78
CA MET A 59 1.70 11.78 6.69
C MET A 59 0.34 11.11 6.56
N GLU A 60 -0.64 11.94 6.23
CA GLU A 60 -2.03 11.54 6.06
C GLU A 60 -2.47 11.76 4.62
N PHE A 61 -3.19 10.77 4.10
CA PHE A 61 -3.70 10.75 2.73
C PHE A 61 -5.14 10.27 2.69
N ASP A 62 -5.92 10.91 1.84
CA ASP A 62 -7.24 10.44 1.45
C ASP A 62 -7.14 9.83 0.06
N ILE A 63 -7.62 8.59 -0.11
CA ILE A 63 -7.67 7.91 -1.39
C ILE A 63 -9.07 7.35 -1.66
N ALA A 64 -9.57 7.48 -2.88
CA ALA A 64 -10.85 6.90 -3.26
C ALA A 64 -10.86 5.36 -3.06
N LYS A 65 -11.92 4.82 -2.45
CA LYS A 65 -12.05 3.39 -2.09
C LYS A 65 -11.72 2.41 -3.21
N GLY A 66 -12.03 2.74 -4.46
CA GLY A 66 -11.76 1.89 -5.61
C GLY A 66 -10.30 1.88 -6.09
N ARG A 67 -9.42 2.69 -5.49
CA ARG A 67 -8.02 2.89 -5.93
C ARG A 67 -6.98 2.30 -4.97
N PHE A 68 -7.42 1.85 -3.80
CA PHE A 68 -6.56 1.22 -2.82
C PHE A 68 -6.94 -0.25 -2.65
N SER A 69 -5.97 -1.16 -2.80
CA SER A 69 -6.20 -2.60 -2.71
C SER A 69 -5.18 -3.28 -1.82
N PHE A 70 -5.65 -4.10 -0.88
CA PHE A 70 -4.81 -5.08 -0.21
C PHE A 70 -4.78 -6.38 -1.01
N ARG A 71 -3.59 -6.94 -1.20
CA ARG A 71 -3.42 -8.27 -1.78
C ARG A 71 -3.19 -9.27 -0.65
N LEU A 72 -4.17 -10.14 -0.41
CA LEU A 72 -4.00 -11.27 0.48
C LEU A 72 -3.28 -12.39 -0.29
N THR A 73 -2.11 -12.78 0.19
CA THR A 73 -1.33 -13.89 -0.37
C THR A 73 -1.43 -15.08 0.56
N ALA A 74 -1.75 -16.25 0.02
CA ALA A 74 -1.71 -17.48 0.79
C ALA A 74 -0.32 -17.67 1.40
N PRO A 75 -0.21 -18.10 2.67
CA PRO A 75 1.08 -18.40 3.27
C PRO A 75 1.76 -19.48 2.45
N ILE A 76 3.04 -19.26 2.12
CA ILE A 76 3.86 -20.26 1.44
C ILE A 76 4.02 -21.44 2.40
N GLN A 77 3.26 -22.51 2.19
CA GLN A 77 3.42 -23.75 2.95
C GLN A 77 4.78 -24.35 2.59
N ARG A 78 5.70 -24.37 3.56
CA ARG A 78 7.04 -24.93 3.37
C ARG A 78 6.92 -26.46 3.45
N GLY A 79 6.43 -27.10 2.39
CA GLY A 79 6.23 -28.55 2.34
C GLY A 79 5.80 -29.07 0.97
N ALA A 80 6.69 -29.84 0.34
CA ALA A 80 6.55 -30.66 -0.88
C ALA A 80 6.62 -29.95 -2.26
N ALA A 81 7.75 -30.20 -2.93
CA ALA A 81 7.98 -30.31 -4.38
C ALA A 81 7.52 -29.15 -5.29
N GLN A 82 8.45 -28.27 -5.66
CA GLN A 82 8.41 -27.64 -6.98
C GLN A 82 8.81 -28.68 -8.02
N ASP A 83 7.88 -29.55 -8.35
CA ASP A 83 7.91 -30.33 -9.59
C ASP A 83 6.48 -30.33 -10.15
N GLY A 84 6.25 -29.57 -11.23
CA GLY A 84 4.97 -29.63 -11.94
C GLY A 84 4.44 -28.33 -12.54
N LYS A 85 4.95 -27.97 -13.73
CA LYS A 85 4.23 -27.37 -14.87
C LYS A 85 3.20 -26.25 -14.62
N ARG A 86 3.48 -25.10 -15.24
CA ARG A 86 2.62 -24.60 -16.33
C ARG A 86 3.46 -24.01 -17.47
N SER A 87 3.79 -24.92 -18.40
CA SER A 87 3.97 -24.58 -19.81
C SER A 87 2.65 -24.07 -20.37
N GLY A 88 2.72 -23.05 -21.23
CA GLY A 88 1.67 -22.77 -22.22
C GLY A 88 1.11 -21.35 -22.20
N GLU A 89 1.76 -20.42 -22.91
CA GLU A 89 1.05 -19.51 -23.82
C GLU A 89 2.01 -18.95 -24.89
N LYS A 90 2.29 -19.77 -25.90
CA LYS A 90 2.69 -19.30 -27.23
C LYS A 90 1.60 -19.72 -28.20
N VAL A 91 0.58 -18.87 -28.36
CA VAL A 91 -0.26 -18.86 -29.56
C VAL A 91 -0.47 -17.40 -29.96
N ARG A 92 0.47 -16.87 -30.75
CA ARG A 92 0.17 -15.78 -31.69
C ARG A 92 0.07 -16.41 -33.07
N ARG A 93 -1.16 -16.59 -33.53
CA ARG A 93 -1.52 -16.72 -34.94
C ARG A 93 -2.87 -16.05 -35.14
N SER A 94 -2.86 -14.88 -35.74
CA SER A 94 -3.48 -14.59 -37.05
C SER A 94 -2.93 -13.25 -37.53
#